data_AF-A0A6C0B1G4-F1
#
_entry.id   AF-A0A6C0B1G4-F1
#
_cell.length_a   1.000
_cell.length_b   1.000
_cell.length_c   1.000
_cell.angle_alpha   90.00
_cell.angle_beta   90.00
_cell.angle_gamma   90.00
#
_symmetry.space_group_name_H-M   'P 1'
#
loop_
_entity.id
_entity.type
_entity.pdbx_description
1 polymer ?
#
loop_
_entity_poly.entity_id
_entity_poly.type
_entity_poly.pdbx_seq_one_letter_code
_entity_poly.pdbx_strand_id
1 'polypeptide(L)'
;MNFYVSITTIKKYKEALDMLLDSMPNEWKNKYIIVYQDETDEGFHVFDDGHIEVYLKNNIYDYGNWVGVGVLLENNVIPQDSWFLFIHDTCRFINNNNIELTYQFISTFHDTDVDIVWLCNNGQCNICLLRRQGVLYGYHIYKDIMFMERMDAIGYEWGHTQRLSPKSFPVEHKFIDIPTIYLGKKNIYSNNINRDVLLYESINLEKYYYHTNHVVHHPCCP
;
A
#
# COMPACT_ATOMS: atom_id res chain seq x y z
N MET A 1 13.80 0.75 16.10
CA MET A 1 13.33 1.03 14.74
C MET A 1 11.84 0.72 14.68
N ASN A 2 11.02 1.73 14.42
CA ASN A 2 9.57 1.61 14.36
C ASN A 2 9.14 1.23 12.94
N PHE A 3 8.22 0.28 12.80
CA PHE A 3 7.76 -0.23 11.51
C PHE A 3 6.27 -0.56 11.60
N TYR A 4 5.52 -0.17 10.58
CA TYR A 4 4.10 -0.48 10.44
C TYR A 4 3.78 -0.96 9.02
N VAL A 5 2.87 -1.92 8.90
CA VAL A 5 2.23 -2.28 7.63
C VAL A 5 0.95 -1.46 7.49
N SER A 6 0.86 -0.58 6.49
CA SER A 6 -0.34 0.21 6.21
C SER A 6 -1.13 -0.41 5.07
N ILE A 7 -2.39 -0.72 5.34
CA ILE A 7 -3.31 -1.40 4.42
C ILE A 7 -4.47 -0.46 4.16
N THR A 8 -4.64 -0.04 2.91
CA THR A 8 -5.84 0.69 2.52
C THR A 8 -6.92 -0.26 2.04
N THR A 9 -8.16 0.00 2.43
CA THR A 9 -9.32 -0.84 2.12
C THR A 9 -10.62 -0.05 2.18
N ILE A 10 -11.72 -0.71 1.84
CA ILE A 10 -13.09 -0.28 2.12
C ILE A 10 -13.85 -1.47 2.70
N LYS A 11 -14.82 -1.25 3.58
CA LYS A 11 -15.53 -2.32 4.33
C LYS A 11 -16.05 -3.48 3.48
N LYS A 12 -16.44 -3.20 2.22
CA LYS A 12 -16.93 -4.24 1.29
C LYS A 12 -15.86 -5.26 0.85
N TYR A 13 -14.57 -5.00 1.09
CA TYR A 13 -13.46 -5.91 0.79
C TYR A 13 -12.99 -6.72 2.00
N LYS A 14 -13.86 -6.91 3.01
CA LYS A 14 -13.53 -7.65 4.23
C LYS A 14 -12.87 -9.01 3.97
N GLU A 15 -13.38 -9.80 3.03
CA GLU A 15 -12.80 -11.12 2.71
C GLU A 15 -11.34 -11.03 2.22
N ALA A 16 -11.03 -10.00 1.44
CA ALA A 16 -9.67 -9.76 0.97
C ALA A 16 -8.75 -9.32 2.11
N LEU A 17 -9.22 -8.39 2.93
CA LEU A 17 -8.51 -7.92 4.11
C LEU A 17 -8.23 -9.06 5.09
N ASP A 18 -9.24 -9.88 5.43
CA ASP A 18 -9.09 -11.02 6.35
C ASP A 18 -8.01 -11.99 5.85
N MET A 19 -8.03 -12.33 4.56
CA MET A 19 -7.01 -13.21 3.97
C MET A 19 -5.61 -12.61 4.00
N LEU A 20 -5.47 -11.29 3.80
CA LEU A 20 -4.19 -10.59 3.97
C LEU A 20 -3.71 -10.65 5.43
N LEU A 21 -4.59 -10.32 6.38
CA LEU A 21 -4.27 -10.32 7.82
C LEU A 21 -3.91 -11.73 8.32
N ASP A 22 -4.59 -12.77 7.83
CA ASP A 22 -4.28 -14.17 8.13
C ASP A 22 -2.89 -14.58 7.62
N SER A 23 -2.48 -14.03 6.47
CA SER A 23 -1.16 -14.29 5.89
C SER A 23 -0.03 -13.48 6.54
N MET A 24 -0.37 -12.44 7.31
CA MET A 24 0.60 -11.54 7.91
C MET A 24 1.46 -12.27 8.96
N PRO A 25 2.79 -12.05 8.96
CA PRO A 25 3.66 -12.64 9.98
C PRO A 25 3.25 -12.20 11.39
N ASN A 26 3.40 -13.09 12.37
CA ASN A 26 2.94 -12.85 13.73
C ASN A 26 3.59 -11.62 14.38
N GLU A 27 4.83 -11.33 14.00
CA GLU A 27 5.64 -10.18 14.44
C GLU A 27 5.07 -8.83 13.97
N TRP A 28 4.18 -8.84 12.98
CA TRP A 28 3.53 -7.64 12.44
C TRP A 28 2.05 -7.53 12.83
N LYS A 29 1.47 -8.55 13.47
CA LYS A 29 0.06 -8.56 13.88
C LYS A 29 -0.31 -7.51 14.94
N ASN A 30 0.68 -6.89 15.58
CA ASN A 30 0.50 -5.74 16.47
C ASN A 30 1.06 -4.43 15.88
N LYS A 31 1.42 -4.43 14.59
CA LYS A 31 2.12 -3.35 13.90
C LYS A 31 1.53 -3.11 12.51
N TYR A 32 0.21 -3.06 12.44
CA TYR A 32 -0.47 -2.68 11.20
C TYR A 32 -1.46 -1.54 11.42
N ILE A 33 -1.68 -0.80 10.35
CA ILE A 33 -2.61 0.32 10.25
C ILE A 33 -3.60 -0.04 9.15
N ILE A 34 -4.89 -0.12 9.47
CA ILE A 34 -5.94 -0.28 8.46
C ILE A 34 -6.52 1.10 8.18
N VAL A 35 -6.50 1.51 6.92
CA VAL A 35 -7.08 2.76 6.45
C VAL A 35 -8.34 2.45 5.66
N TYR A 36 -9.48 2.56 6.34
CA TYR A 36 -10.80 2.47 5.73
C TYR A 36 -11.16 3.77 5.03
N GLN A 37 -11.67 3.63 3.81
CA GLN A 37 -12.15 4.72 2.97
C GLN A 37 -13.67 4.62 2.79
N ASP A 38 -14.28 5.68 2.26
CA ASP A 38 -15.74 5.75 2.03
C ASP A 38 -16.55 5.58 3.33
N GLU A 39 -16.03 6.12 4.42
CA GLU A 39 -16.64 6.04 5.75
C GLU A 39 -17.54 7.25 6.05
N THR A 40 -18.55 7.07 6.90
CA THR A 40 -19.46 8.17 7.29
C THR A 40 -18.79 9.19 8.19
N ASP A 41 -17.89 8.71 9.05
CA ASP A 41 -17.21 9.48 10.08
C ASP A 41 -15.70 9.39 9.89
N GLU A 42 -14.99 10.43 10.30
CA GLU A 42 -13.54 10.51 10.23
C GLU A 42 -12.94 10.38 11.64
N GLY A 43 -11.81 9.69 11.72
CA GLY A 43 -11.10 9.53 12.98
C GLY A 43 -10.14 8.36 12.93
N PHE A 44 -9.60 8.01 14.08
CA PHE A 44 -8.78 6.83 14.24
C PHE A 44 -8.99 6.21 15.62
N HIS A 45 -8.72 4.92 15.72
CA HIS A 45 -8.75 4.17 16.97
C HIS A 45 -7.45 3.37 17.10
N VAL A 46 -6.84 3.43 18.29
CA VAL A 46 -5.66 2.62 18.65
C VAL A 46 -6.14 1.53 19.59
N PHE A 47 -5.97 0.28 19.19
CA PHE A 47 -6.42 -0.87 19.95
C PHE A 47 -5.37 -1.33 20.96
N ASP A 48 -5.81 -2.08 21.98
CA ASP A 48 -4.95 -2.57 23.06
C ASP A 48 -3.81 -3.49 22.59
N ASP A 49 -4.04 -4.21 21.49
CA ASP A 49 -3.03 -5.08 20.86
C ASP A 49 -2.04 -4.30 19.97
N GLY A 50 -2.21 -2.98 19.84
CA GLY A 50 -1.30 -2.07 19.12
C GLY A 50 -1.64 -1.83 17.65
N HIS A 51 -2.64 -2.52 17.08
CA HIS A 51 -3.09 -2.16 15.74
C HIS A 51 -3.89 -0.85 15.74
N ILE A 52 -3.92 -0.17 14.60
CA ILE A 52 -4.58 1.12 14.44
C ILE A 52 -5.57 1.04 13.29
N GLU A 53 -6.77 1.54 13.48
CA GLU A 53 -7.73 1.76 12.40
C GLU A 53 -7.90 3.27 12.18
N VAL A 54 -7.92 3.68 10.91
CA VAL A 54 -8.16 5.05 10.47
C VAL A 54 -9.35 5.04 9.52
N TYR A 55 -10.30 5.94 9.74
CA TYR A 55 -11.52 6.06 8.95
C TYR A 55 -11.48 7.39 8.20
N LEU A 56 -11.59 7.31 6.87
CA LEU A 56 -11.58 8.45 5.97
C LEU A 56 -12.91 8.54 5.22
N LYS A 57 -13.46 9.75 5.10
CA LYS A 57 -14.60 9.99 4.18
C LYS A 57 -14.16 9.91 2.72
N ASN A 58 -12.88 10.16 2.45
CA ASN A 58 -12.32 10.11 1.11
C ASN A 58 -12.42 8.69 0.54
N ASN A 59 -12.66 8.59 -0.76
CA ASN A 59 -12.53 7.37 -1.53
C ASN A 59 -11.58 7.61 -2.71
N ILE A 60 -10.29 7.42 -2.43
CA ILE A 60 -9.16 7.72 -3.33
C ILE A 60 -8.38 6.46 -3.71
N TYR A 61 -9.05 5.30 -3.76
CA TYR A 61 -8.45 4.03 -4.19
C TYR A 61 -7.16 3.70 -3.43
N ASP A 62 -6.09 3.35 -4.13
CA ASP A 62 -4.83 2.89 -3.58
C ASP A 62 -4.08 4.01 -2.80
N TYR A 63 -4.53 5.27 -2.88
CA TYR A 63 -3.88 6.42 -2.26
C TYR A 63 -4.30 6.68 -0.80
N GLY A 64 -5.25 5.91 -0.26
CA GLY A 64 -5.76 6.09 1.11
C GLY A 64 -4.68 6.02 2.19
N ASN A 65 -3.68 5.13 2.03
CA ASN A 65 -2.58 4.98 2.99
C ASN A 65 -1.81 6.29 3.26
N TRP A 66 -1.56 7.11 2.24
CA TRP A 66 -0.88 8.40 2.41
C TRP A 66 -1.68 9.33 3.32
N VAL A 67 -2.99 9.36 3.16
CA VAL A 67 -3.86 10.19 3.99
C VAL A 67 -3.94 9.62 5.40
N GLY A 68 -4.25 8.33 5.55
CA GLY A 68 -4.46 7.71 6.85
C GLY A 68 -3.23 7.75 7.75
N VAL A 69 -2.05 7.40 7.21
CA VAL A 69 -0.79 7.47 7.98
C VAL A 69 -0.36 8.91 8.21
N GLY A 70 -0.61 9.81 7.25
CA GLY A 70 -0.38 11.25 7.42
C GLY A 70 -1.14 11.83 8.60
N VAL A 71 -2.43 11.47 8.77
CA VAL A 71 -3.22 11.87 9.94
C VAL A 71 -2.56 11.41 11.25
N LEU A 72 -2.09 10.16 11.31
CA LEU A 72 -1.45 9.63 12.52
C LEU A 72 -0.12 10.33 12.84
N LEU A 73 0.68 10.67 11.81
CA LEU A 73 1.93 11.42 11.96
C LEU A 73 1.69 12.84 12.45
N GLU A 74 0.74 13.58 11.84
CA GLU A 74 0.41 14.96 12.23
C GLU A 74 -0.13 15.05 13.66
N ASN A 75 -0.82 14.01 14.13
CA ASN A 75 -1.35 13.93 15.48
C ASN A 75 -0.37 13.30 16.50
N ASN A 76 0.86 12.97 16.09
CA ASN A 76 1.87 12.31 16.93
C ASN A 76 1.39 10.99 17.57
N VAL A 77 0.49 10.27 16.89
CA VAL A 77 -0.02 8.96 17.36
C VAL A 77 1.03 7.88 17.19
N ILE A 78 1.81 7.97 16.12
CA ILE A 78 2.90 7.04 15.81
C ILE A 78 4.26 7.75 15.83
N PRO A 79 5.37 7.04 16.10
CA PRO A 79 6.70 7.65 16.14
C PRO A 79 7.10 8.28 14.79
N GLN A 80 7.70 9.46 14.84
CA GLN A 80 8.07 10.24 13.65
C GLN A 80 9.20 9.62 12.82
N ASP A 81 9.96 8.68 13.40
CA ASP A 81 11.06 7.94 12.78
C ASP A 81 10.63 6.56 12.22
N SER A 82 9.32 6.32 12.13
CA SER A 82 8.77 5.04 11.67
C SER A 82 8.94 4.82 10.17
N TRP A 83 9.11 3.55 9.81
CA TRP A 83 8.98 3.05 8.45
C TRP A 83 7.58 2.50 8.20
N PHE A 84 7.08 2.66 6.98
CA PHE A 84 5.75 2.22 6.58
C PHE A 84 5.80 1.36 5.35
N LEU A 85 5.32 0.13 5.43
CA LEU A 85 5.06 -0.70 4.25
C LEU A 85 3.64 -0.41 3.76
N PHE A 86 3.51 0.32 2.66
CA PHE A 86 2.21 0.57 2.02
C PHE A 86 1.85 -0.59 1.10
N ILE A 87 0.73 -1.25 1.41
CA ILE A 87 0.13 -2.32 0.62
C ILE A 87 -1.39 -2.14 0.58
N HIS A 88 -2.08 -2.95 -0.22
CA HIS A 88 -3.54 -2.91 -0.34
C HIS A 88 -4.14 -4.23 0.17
N ASP A 89 -5.44 -4.21 0.46
CA ASP A 89 -6.21 -5.40 0.87
C ASP A 89 -6.16 -6.57 -0.11
N THR A 90 -5.86 -6.33 -1.39
CA THR A 90 -5.71 -7.41 -2.40
C THR A 90 -4.32 -8.03 -2.46
N CYS A 91 -3.53 -7.93 -1.39
CA CYS A 91 -2.23 -8.57 -1.28
C CYS A 91 -2.27 -9.83 -0.41
N ARG A 92 -1.22 -10.65 -0.47
CA ARG A 92 -1.00 -11.78 0.45
C ARG A 92 0.48 -12.04 0.64
N PHE A 93 0.88 -12.24 1.88
CA PHE A 93 2.23 -12.68 2.21
C PHE A 93 2.38 -14.19 2.00
N ILE A 94 3.47 -14.62 1.35
CA ILE A 94 3.63 -16.01 0.93
C ILE A 94 4.32 -16.87 1.97
N ASN A 95 5.33 -16.33 2.65
CA ASN A 95 6.00 -16.98 3.77
C ASN A 95 6.72 -15.95 4.64
N ASN A 96 7.28 -16.41 5.77
CA ASN A 96 7.92 -15.55 6.75
C ASN A 96 9.26 -14.93 6.30
N ASN A 97 9.80 -15.28 5.12
CA ASN A 97 11.00 -14.63 4.59
C ASN A 97 10.73 -13.15 4.26
N ASN A 98 9.46 -12.76 4.10
CA ASN A 98 9.05 -11.36 3.94
C ASN A 98 9.57 -10.44 5.06
N ILE A 99 9.71 -10.94 6.29
CA ILE A 99 10.25 -10.19 7.43
C ILE A 99 11.69 -9.82 7.11
N GLU A 100 12.54 -10.82 6.88
CA GLU A 100 13.96 -10.62 6.64
C GLU A 100 14.18 -9.69 5.45
N LEU A 101 13.52 -9.95 4.33
CA LEU A 101 13.61 -9.15 3.12
C LEU A 101 13.21 -7.68 3.35
N THR A 102 12.10 -7.45 4.07
CA THR A 102 11.65 -6.08 4.40
C THR A 102 12.65 -5.36 5.29
N TYR A 103 13.14 -6.02 6.35
CA TYR A 103 14.10 -5.43 7.28
C TYR A 103 15.49 -5.22 6.64
N GLN A 104 15.89 -6.04 5.67
CA GLN A 104 17.10 -5.82 4.87
C GLN A 104 17.02 -4.49 4.11
N PHE A 105 15.89 -4.18 3.46
CA PHE A 105 15.72 -2.89 2.80
C PHE A 105 15.69 -1.74 3.81
N ILE A 106 14.93 -1.87 4.90
CA ILE A 106 14.88 -0.81 5.91
C ILE A 106 16.30 -0.51 6.44
N SER A 107 17.08 -1.54 6.77
CA SER A 107 18.46 -1.39 7.22
C SER A 107 19.34 -0.71 6.16
N THR A 108 19.21 -1.11 4.89
CA THR A 108 19.98 -0.56 3.76
C THR A 108 19.74 0.95 3.58
N PHE A 109 18.50 1.41 3.79
CA PHE A 109 18.11 2.80 3.55
C PHE A 109 17.98 3.64 4.83
N HIS A 110 18.19 3.05 6.02
CA HIS A 110 17.97 3.71 7.31
C HIS A 110 18.72 5.04 7.42
N ASP A 111 20.02 5.02 7.08
CA ASP A 111 20.94 6.15 7.18
C ASP A 111 21.05 6.96 5.88
N THR A 112 20.09 6.82 4.95
CA THR A 112 20.05 7.55 3.67
C THR A 112 19.03 8.68 3.68
N ASP A 113 18.98 9.50 2.64
CA ASP A 113 17.95 10.52 2.40
C ASP A 113 16.72 9.97 1.65
N VAL A 114 16.73 8.70 1.24
CA VAL A 114 15.63 8.05 0.52
C VAL A 114 14.36 7.95 1.37
N ASP A 115 13.28 8.60 0.93
CA ASP A 115 12.00 8.63 1.63
C ASP A 115 10.98 7.64 1.08
N ILE A 116 11.10 7.23 -0.18
CA ILE A 116 10.20 6.28 -0.83
C ILE A 116 11.01 5.21 -1.55
N VAL A 117 10.95 3.99 -1.05
CA VAL A 117 11.55 2.81 -1.65
C VAL A 117 10.47 1.99 -2.33
N TRP A 118 10.38 2.08 -3.64
CA TRP A 118 9.50 1.27 -4.48
C TRP A 118 10.00 -0.17 -4.53
N LEU A 119 9.15 -1.12 -4.15
CA LEU A 119 9.53 -2.52 -3.99
C LEU A 119 9.55 -3.30 -5.32
N CYS A 120 9.60 -2.59 -6.45
CA CYS A 120 9.87 -3.13 -7.78
C CYS A 120 10.47 -2.03 -8.66
N ASN A 121 10.96 -2.42 -9.83
CA ASN A 121 11.74 -1.55 -10.72
C ASN A 121 10.91 -0.43 -11.38
N ASN A 122 9.58 -0.50 -11.34
CA ASN A 122 8.66 0.49 -11.92
C ASN A 122 7.69 1.09 -10.89
N GLY A 123 7.74 0.66 -9.62
CA GLY A 123 6.83 1.13 -8.56
C GLY A 123 5.35 0.81 -8.80
N GLN A 124 5.05 -0.29 -9.48
CA GLN A 124 3.70 -0.78 -9.73
C GLN A 124 2.90 -0.97 -8.43
N CYS A 125 1.58 -0.81 -8.52
CA CYS A 125 0.59 -0.85 -7.43
C CYS A 125 0.91 0.03 -6.23
N ASN A 126 1.75 1.03 -6.42
CA ASN A 126 2.23 1.87 -5.35
C ASN A 126 2.68 1.10 -4.08
N ILE A 127 3.21 -0.13 -4.25
CA ILE A 127 3.73 -0.94 -3.15
C ILE A 127 5.15 -0.47 -2.83
N CYS A 128 5.31 0.10 -1.64
CA CYS A 128 6.56 0.75 -1.26
C CYS A 128 6.79 0.75 0.26
N LEU A 129 8.05 0.93 0.64
CA LEU A 129 8.46 1.34 1.97
C LEU A 129 8.62 2.85 1.98
N LEU A 130 8.03 3.53 2.96
CA LEU A 130 8.11 4.98 3.09
C LEU A 130 8.59 5.42 4.46
N ARG A 131 9.17 6.62 4.49
CA ARG A 131 9.41 7.41 5.69
C ARG A 131 8.46 8.60 5.76
N ARG A 132 8.48 9.25 6.93
CA ARG A 132 7.65 10.41 7.26
C ARG A 132 7.52 11.43 6.12
N GLN A 133 8.63 11.86 5.53
CA GLN A 133 8.60 12.92 4.51
C GLN A 133 7.83 12.50 3.25
N GLY A 134 8.02 11.26 2.78
CA GLY A 134 7.27 10.71 1.65
C GLY A 134 5.76 10.56 1.95
N VAL A 135 5.42 10.13 3.17
CA VAL A 135 4.03 10.05 3.61
C VAL A 135 3.38 11.43 3.69
N LEU A 136 4.01 12.40 4.37
CA LEU A 136 3.45 13.74 4.55
C LEU A 136 3.30 14.51 3.25
N TYR A 137 4.20 14.32 2.29
CA TYR A 137 4.05 14.93 0.97
C TYR A 137 2.78 14.43 0.28
N GLY A 138 2.55 13.11 0.26
CA GLY A 138 1.32 12.55 -0.29
C GLY A 138 0.08 12.93 0.51
N TYR A 139 0.16 12.98 1.85
CA TYR A 139 -0.92 13.49 2.70
C TYR A 139 -1.36 14.90 2.27
N HIS A 140 -0.43 15.84 2.08
CA HIS A 140 -0.74 17.21 1.66
C HIS A 140 -1.34 17.29 0.25
N ILE A 141 -1.06 16.32 -0.63
CA ILE A 141 -1.66 16.26 -1.96
C ILE A 141 -3.07 15.65 -1.92
N TYR A 142 -3.25 14.56 -1.17
CA TYR A 142 -4.44 13.72 -1.31
C TYR A 142 -5.53 14.01 -0.28
N LYS A 143 -5.22 14.59 0.89
CA LYS A 143 -6.18 14.73 2.00
C LYS A 143 -7.47 15.48 1.61
N ASP A 144 -7.38 16.43 0.69
CA ASP A 144 -8.50 17.27 0.27
C ASP A 144 -9.25 16.70 -0.95
N ILE A 145 -8.83 15.54 -1.49
CA ILE A 145 -9.47 14.87 -2.62
C ILE A 145 -10.54 13.92 -2.09
N MET A 146 -11.82 14.29 -2.24
CA MET A 146 -12.94 13.46 -1.75
C MET A 146 -13.11 12.15 -2.51
N PHE A 147 -12.90 12.17 -3.82
CA PHE A 147 -13.13 11.02 -4.69
C PHE A 147 -12.13 11.03 -5.84
N MET A 148 -11.62 9.84 -6.18
CA MET A 148 -10.81 9.60 -7.36
C MET A 148 -11.45 8.49 -8.17
N GLU A 149 -11.53 8.59 -9.49
CA GLU A 149 -12.01 7.47 -10.30
C GLU A 149 -10.96 6.36 -10.40
N ARG A 150 -11.40 5.11 -10.54
CA ARG A 150 -10.49 3.96 -10.70
C ARG A 150 -9.49 4.16 -11.82
N MET A 151 -9.96 4.69 -12.95
CA MET A 151 -9.13 4.85 -14.14
C MET A 151 -8.09 5.94 -13.97
N ASP A 152 -8.43 7.02 -13.26
CA ASP A 152 -7.48 8.06 -12.88
C ASP A 152 -6.42 7.49 -11.92
N ALA A 153 -6.84 6.74 -10.91
CA ALA A 153 -5.94 6.12 -9.95
C ALA A 153 -4.90 5.23 -10.63
N ILE A 154 -5.35 4.42 -11.60
CA ILE A 154 -4.49 3.60 -12.46
C ILE A 154 -3.59 4.49 -13.31
N GLY A 155 -4.12 5.54 -13.95
CA GLY A 155 -3.33 6.47 -14.76
C GLY A 155 -2.17 7.12 -13.97
N TYR A 156 -2.42 7.53 -12.74
CA TYR A 156 -1.41 8.10 -11.83
C TYR A 156 -0.37 7.07 -11.38
N GLU A 157 -0.74 5.80 -11.25
CA GLU A 157 0.22 4.74 -10.91
C GLU A 157 1.32 4.61 -11.97
N TRP A 158 0.95 4.66 -13.25
CA TRP A 158 1.88 4.50 -14.38
C TRP A 158 2.53 5.82 -14.83
N GLY A 159 1.92 6.96 -14.54
CA GLY A 159 2.38 8.26 -15.00
C GLY A 159 3.40 8.91 -14.06
N HIS A 160 4.71 8.68 -14.28
CA HIS A 160 5.79 9.23 -13.43
C HIS A 160 5.82 10.77 -13.35
N THR A 161 5.18 11.46 -14.30
CA THR A 161 5.17 12.93 -14.39
C THR A 161 3.81 13.54 -14.05
N GLN A 162 2.81 12.74 -13.68
CA GLN A 162 1.48 13.25 -13.38
C GLN A 162 1.44 13.80 -11.96
N ARG A 163 0.78 14.95 -11.76
CA ARG A 163 0.71 15.67 -10.48
C ARG A 163 0.26 14.79 -9.30
N LEU A 164 -0.66 13.87 -9.53
CA LEU A 164 -1.20 12.98 -8.51
C LEU A 164 -0.47 11.64 -8.44
N SER A 165 0.58 11.43 -9.23
CA SER A 165 1.45 10.26 -9.11
C SER A 165 2.43 10.43 -7.96
N PRO A 166 2.52 9.48 -7.02
CA PRO A 166 3.54 9.50 -5.97
C PRO A 166 4.96 9.48 -6.52
N LYS A 167 5.16 8.98 -7.74
CA LYS A 167 6.47 8.90 -8.40
C LYS A 167 6.97 10.26 -8.89
N SER A 168 6.10 11.27 -8.87
CA SER A 168 6.43 12.66 -9.23
C SER A 168 6.75 13.53 -8.01
N PHE A 169 6.71 12.96 -6.80
CA PHE A 169 6.94 13.72 -5.58
C PHE A 169 8.39 14.25 -5.55
N PRO A 170 8.63 15.49 -5.10
CA PRO A 170 9.95 16.08 -4.96
C PRO A 170 10.57 15.61 -3.63
N VAL A 171 10.60 14.30 -3.42
CA VAL A 171 11.31 13.62 -2.31
C VAL A 171 12.24 12.57 -2.91
N GLU A 172 13.20 12.08 -2.15
CA GLU A 172 14.14 11.11 -2.71
C GLU A 172 13.49 9.72 -2.85
N HIS A 173 13.52 9.20 -4.07
CA HIS A 173 12.95 7.91 -4.44
C HIS A 173 14.04 6.90 -4.75
N LYS A 174 13.81 5.64 -4.38
CA LYS A 174 14.57 4.50 -4.87
C LYS A 174 13.65 3.44 -5.45
N PHE A 175 13.98 2.96 -6.63
CA PHE A 175 13.35 1.79 -7.24
C PHE A 175 14.26 0.59 -7.06
N ILE A 176 13.74 -0.48 -6.45
CA ILE A 176 14.48 -1.73 -6.33
C ILE A 176 14.49 -2.41 -7.70
N ASP A 177 15.69 -2.75 -8.19
CA ASP A 177 15.88 -3.39 -9.50
C ASP A 177 15.52 -4.89 -9.46
N ILE A 178 14.27 -5.17 -9.07
CA ILE A 178 13.65 -6.49 -9.05
C ILE A 178 12.29 -6.32 -9.74
N PRO A 179 12.04 -6.99 -10.88
CA PRO A 179 10.75 -6.94 -11.54
C PRO A 179 9.70 -7.74 -10.75
N THR A 180 8.42 -7.49 -11.02
CA THR A 180 7.35 -8.38 -10.56
C THR A 180 7.27 -9.62 -11.45
N ILE A 181 6.87 -10.77 -10.89
CA ILE A 181 6.65 -12.01 -11.65
C ILE A 181 5.16 -12.27 -11.83
N TYR A 182 4.71 -12.48 -13.06
CA TYR A 182 3.35 -12.95 -13.33
C TYR A 182 3.22 -14.46 -13.07
N LEU A 183 2.43 -14.83 -12.06
CA LEU A 183 2.18 -16.22 -11.67
C LEU A 183 0.96 -16.84 -12.37
N GLY A 184 0.37 -16.12 -13.34
CA GLY A 184 -0.83 -16.55 -14.05
C GLY A 184 -2.14 -16.13 -13.36
N LYS A 185 -3.23 -16.74 -13.83
CA LYS A 185 -4.59 -16.51 -13.34
C LYS A 185 -4.95 -17.54 -12.29
N LYS A 186 -5.42 -17.10 -11.11
CA LYS A 186 -5.85 -17.98 -10.00
C LYS A 186 -7.24 -17.57 -9.52
N ASN A 187 -8.02 -18.55 -9.05
CA ASN A 187 -9.24 -18.27 -8.30
C ASN A 187 -8.88 -17.77 -6.91
N ILE A 188 -9.26 -16.53 -6.59
CA ILE A 188 -8.93 -15.86 -5.33
C ILE A 188 -10.24 -15.42 -4.67
N TYR A 189 -10.33 -15.57 -3.34
CA TYR A 189 -11.53 -15.34 -2.50
C TYR A 189 -12.62 -16.39 -2.73
N SER A 190 -13.05 -16.57 -3.99
CA SER A 190 -14.02 -17.60 -4.36
C SER A 190 -13.63 -18.33 -5.65
N ASN A 191 -14.19 -19.53 -5.84
CA ASN A 191 -13.99 -20.34 -7.05
C ASN A 191 -14.49 -19.66 -8.35
N ASN A 192 -15.21 -18.54 -8.24
CA ASN A 192 -15.83 -17.83 -9.36
C ASN A 192 -15.11 -16.53 -9.74
N ILE A 193 -14.11 -16.10 -8.96
CA ILE A 193 -13.39 -14.85 -9.20
C ILE A 193 -11.95 -15.19 -9.60
N ASN A 194 -11.68 -15.09 -10.90
CA ASN A 194 -10.34 -15.30 -11.43
C ASN A 194 -9.56 -13.98 -11.46
N ARG A 195 -8.36 -14.00 -10.88
CA ARG A 195 -7.49 -12.83 -10.73
C ARG A 195 -6.11 -13.10 -11.31
N ASP A 196 -5.52 -12.07 -11.91
CA ASP A 196 -4.09 -12.10 -12.19
C ASP A 196 -3.32 -12.00 -10.89
N VAL A 197 -2.25 -12.78 -10.81
CA VAL A 197 -1.39 -12.82 -9.63
C VAL A 197 0.00 -12.34 -10.03
N LEU A 198 0.43 -11.23 -9.42
CA LEU A 198 1.81 -10.76 -9.50
C LEU A 198 2.52 -11.04 -8.19
N LEU A 199 3.77 -11.48 -8.27
CA LEU A 199 4.66 -11.65 -7.14
C LEU A 199 5.66 -10.50 -7.08
N TYR A 200 5.69 -9.81 -5.94
CA TYR A 200 6.76 -8.89 -5.55
C TYR A 200 7.82 -9.71 -4.82
N GLU A 201 8.79 -10.25 -5.57
CA GLU A 201 9.84 -11.08 -5.00
C GLU A 201 10.69 -10.34 -3.96
N SER A 202 10.83 -9.02 -4.13
CA SER A 202 11.56 -8.14 -3.22
C SER A 202 11.13 -8.32 -1.75
N ILE A 203 9.85 -8.55 -1.48
CA ILE A 203 9.33 -8.77 -0.12
C ILE A 203 8.46 -10.03 -0.02
N ASN A 204 8.50 -10.89 -1.04
CA ASN A 204 7.70 -12.11 -1.16
C ASN A 204 6.18 -11.90 -0.88
N LEU A 205 5.59 -10.99 -1.63
CA LEU A 205 4.18 -10.59 -1.53
C LEU A 205 3.46 -10.84 -2.87
N GLU A 206 2.35 -11.59 -2.85
CA GLU A 206 1.44 -11.64 -3.99
C GLU A 206 0.50 -10.43 -3.99
N LYS A 207 0.22 -9.88 -5.18
CA LYS A 207 -0.82 -8.88 -5.44
C LYS A 207 -1.83 -9.45 -6.43
N TYR A 208 -3.12 -9.33 -6.10
CA TYR A 208 -4.21 -9.88 -6.90
C TYR A 208 -4.98 -8.81 -7.64
N TYR A 209 -5.04 -8.91 -8.97
CA TYR A 209 -5.79 -8.00 -9.83
C TYR A 209 -7.03 -8.67 -10.35
N TYR A 210 -8.14 -7.95 -10.33
CA TYR A 210 -9.32 -8.40 -11.05
C TYR A 210 -9.18 -8.06 -12.53
N HIS A 211 -9.04 -9.08 -13.38
CA HIS A 211 -9.19 -8.91 -14.82
C HIS A 211 -10.64 -8.53 -15.12
N THR A 212 -10.86 -7.29 -15.55
CA THR A 212 -12.15 -6.86 -16.09
C THR A 212 -12.31 -7.45 -17.50
N ASN A 213 -13.05 -8.55 -17.63
CA ASN A 213 -13.51 -9.10 -18.93
C ASN A 213 -14.46 -8.16 -19.71
N HIS A 214 -14.60 -6.89 -19.30
CA HIS A 214 -15.39 -5.88 -19.98
C HIS A 214 -14.50 -4.75 -20.52
N VAL A 215 -14.03 -5.00 -21.75
CA VAL A 215 -13.54 -4.19 -22.89
C VAL A 215 -13.29 -2.67 -22.77
N VAL A 216 -13.75 -1.90 -21.78
CA VAL A 216 -13.66 -0.44 -21.92
C VAL A 216 -12.31 0.15 -21.51
N HIS A 217 -11.61 -0.33 -20.47
CA HIS A 217 -10.30 0.27 -20.15
C HIS A 217 -9.31 -0.65 -19.43
N HIS A 218 -8.32 -1.14 -20.18
CA HIS A 218 -6.98 -1.43 -19.67
C HIS A 218 -5.97 -1.32 -20.83
N PRO A 219 -5.15 -0.26 -20.93
CA PRO A 219 -3.97 -0.28 -21.77
C PRO A 219 -2.75 -0.72 -20.94
N CYS A 220 -2.12 -1.79 -21.44
CA CYS A 220 -0.69 -2.09 -21.31
C CYS A 220 -0.13 -2.43 -19.93
N CYS A 221 -0.07 -3.74 -19.65
CA CYS A 221 1.17 -4.32 -19.13
C CYS A 221 2.23 -4.23 -20.26
N PRO A 222 3.51 -3.91 -19.99
CA PRO A 222 4.58 -4.11 -20.97
C PRO A 222 4.72 -5.59 -21.35
#